data_AF-A0A968BVQ6-F1
#
_entry.id   AF-A0A968BVQ6-F1
#
_cell.length_a   1.000
_cell.length_b   1.000
_cell.length_c   1.000
_cell.angle_alpha   90.00
_cell.angle_beta   90.00
_cell.angle_gamma   90.00
#
_symmetry.space_group_name_H-M   'P 1'
#
loop_
_entity.id
_entity.type
_entity.pdbx_description
1 polymer ?
#
loop_
_entity_poly.entity_id
_entity_poly.type
_entity_poly.pdbx_seq_one_letter_code
_entity_poly.pdbx_strand_id
1 'polypeptide(L)' 'MPSQPSKELETFDNPMPSRDYTIHIDIPEFTCLCPKTGQPDFATITIDYVPNEKCIELKA' A
#
# COMPACT_ATOMS: atom_id res chain seq x y z
N MET A 1 18.31 -3.53 8.92
CA MET A 1 17.35 -3.27 10.01
C MET A 1 15.97 -3.12 9.38
N PRO A 2 14.89 -3.64 9.98
CA PRO A 2 13.54 -3.39 9.48
C PRO A 2 13.23 -1.88 9.54
N SER A 3 12.45 -1.37 8.59
CA SER A 3 11.95 0.01 8.62
C SER A 3 11.03 0.20 9.84
N GLN A 4 11.00 1.43 10.38
CA GLN A 4 10.10 1.79 11.46
C GLN A 4 8.77 2.25 10.84
N PRO A 5 7.61 1.74 11.30
CA PRO A 5 6.33 2.09 10.69
C PRO A 5 6.06 3.60 10.77
N SER A 6 5.66 4.19 9.63
CA SER A 6 5.31 5.59 9.47
C SER A 6 3.83 5.77 9.12
N LYS A 7 3.31 6.99 9.33
CA LYS A 7 2.00 7.42 8.82
C LYS A 7 2.10 8.14 7.47
N GLU A 8 3.31 8.37 7.01
CA GLU A 8 3.60 9.07 5.76
C GLU A 8 3.73 8.04 4.64
N LEU A 9 3.08 8.30 3.51
CA LEU A 9 3.24 7.51 2.30
C LEU A 9 4.35 8.14 1.46
N GLU A 10 5.35 7.35 1.12
CA GLU A 10 6.37 7.76 0.16
C GLU A 10 5.92 7.49 -1.27
N THR A 11 6.43 8.31 -2.20
CA THR A 11 6.09 8.23 -3.61
C THR A 11 7.32 8.49 -4.47
N PHE A 12 7.32 7.95 -5.68
CA PHE A 12 8.30 8.25 -6.72
C PHE A 12 7.60 8.67 -8.02
N ASP A 13 8.34 9.32 -8.93
CA ASP A 13 7.79 9.79 -10.21
C ASP A 13 7.37 8.60 -11.09
N ASN A 14 6.20 8.71 -11.73
CA ASN A 14 5.73 7.71 -12.68
C ASN A 14 6.71 7.63 -13.87
N PRO A 15 7.31 6.46 -14.18
CA PRO A 15 8.25 6.31 -15.30
C PRO A 15 7.60 6.39 -16.68
N MET A 16 6.27 6.26 -16.77
CA MET A 16 5.50 6.28 -18.02
C MET A 16 4.17 7.04 -17.87
N PRO A 17 4.18 8.36 -17.63
CA PRO A 17 2.97 9.16 -17.35
C PRO A 17 2.06 9.35 -18.56
N SER A 18 2.55 9.08 -19.78
CA SER A 18 1.78 9.19 -21.02
C SER A 18 0.99 7.93 -21.38
N ARG A 19 1.08 6.87 -20.58
CA ARG A 19 0.42 5.60 -20.84
C ARG A 19 -0.28 5.10 -19.58
N ASP A 20 -1.54 4.75 -19.71
CA ASP A 20 -2.26 4.05 -18.65
C ASP A 20 -1.70 2.64 -18.46
N TYR A 21 -1.36 2.31 -17.23
CA TYR A 21 -1.04 0.96 -16.79
C TYR A 21 -1.56 0.74 -15.37
N THR A 22 -1.96 -0.48 -15.03
CA THR A 22 -2.42 -0.80 -13.68
C THR A 22 -1.25 -1.25 -12.83
N ILE A 23 -1.12 -0.66 -11.64
CA ILE A 23 -0.31 -1.21 -10.56
C ILE A 23 -1.23 -2.04 -9.67
N HIS A 24 -0.89 -3.31 -9.52
CA HIS A 24 -1.56 -4.27 -8.65
C HIS A 24 -0.69 -4.50 -7.41
N ILE A 25 -1.27 -4.35 -6.22
CA ILE A 25 -0.59 -4.57 -4.93
C ILE A 25 -1.39 -5.59 -4.13
N ASP A 26 -0.72 -6.68 -3.73
CA ASP A 26 -1.23 -7.67 -2.80
C ASP A 26 -0.59 -7.51 -1.42
N ILE A 27 -1.42 -7.39 -0.40
CA ILE A 27 -1.02 -7.31 1.01
C ILE A 27 -1.67 -8.49 1.74
N PRO A 28 -1.11 -9.71 1.65
CA PRO A 28 -1.70 -10.92 2.24
C PRO A 28 -1.57 -10.98 3.76
N GLU A 29 -0.72 -10.13 4.34
CA GLU A 29 -0.34 -10.15 5.77
C GLU A 29 -0.97 -8.99 6.56
N PHE A 30 -2.05 -8.39 6.06
CA PHE A 30 -2.70 -7.31 6.79
C PHE A 30 -3.37 -7.81 8.07
N THR A 31 -3.10 -7.10 9.18
CA THR A 31 -3.73 -7.34 10.47
C THR A 31 -4.04 -6.03 11.19
N CYS A 32 -5.11 -6.00 11.96
CA CYS A 32 -5.50 -4.87 12.80
C CYS A 32 -6.23 -5.34 14.05
N LEU A 33 -6.60 -4.42 14.95
CA LEU A 33 -7.36 -4.75 16.16
C LEU A 33 -8.84 -4.37 15.98
N CYS A 34 -9.73 -5.29 16.35
CA CYS A 34 -11.16 -5.03 16.38
C CYS A 34 -11.48 -3.92 17.40
N PRO A 35 -12.13 -2.82 17.02
CA PRO A 35 -12.39 -1.69 17.92
C PRO A 35 -13.34 -2.03 19.07
N LYS A 36 -14.11 -3.11 18.96
CA LYS A 36 -15.05 -3.56 19.99
C LYS A 36 -14.42 -4.52 21.00
N THR A 37 -13.62 -5.48 20.53
CA THR A 37 -13.13 -6.60 21.37
C THR A 37 -11.62 -6.52 21.64
N GLY A 38 -10.87 -5.76 20.86
CA GLY A 38 -9.40 -5.72 20.92
C GLY A 38 -8.72 -6.99 20.39
N GLN A 39 -9.46 -7.92 19.78
CA GLN A 39 -8.90 -9.12 19.17
C GLN A 39 -8.25 -8.79 17.81
N PRO A 40 -7.23 -9.56 17.39
CA PRO A 40 -6.61 -9.37 16.09
C PRO A 40 -7.53 -9.87 14.96
N ASP A 41 -7.72 -9.01 13.97
CA ASP A 41 -8.34 -9.33 12.69
C ASP A 41 -7.24 -9.53 11.64
N PHE A 42 -7.51 -10.40 10.66
CA PHE A 42 -6.62 -10.69 9.55
C PHE A 42 -7.39 -10.58 8.24
N ALA A 43 -6.78 -9.99 7.23
CA ALA A 43 -7.36 -9.90 5.90
C ALA A 43 -6.26 -9.85 4.84
N THR A 44 -6.63 -10.15 3.61
CA THR A 44 -5.83 -9.82 2.43
C THR A 44 -6.39 -8.54 1.82
N ILE A 45 -5.53 -7.54 1.62
CA ILE A 45 -5.90 -6.30 0.93
C ILE A 45 -5.32 -6.37 -0.47
N THR A 46 -6.16 -6.14 -1.47
CA THR A 46 -5.76 -5.97 -2.87
C THR A 46 -6.06 -4.54 -3.29
N ILE A 47 -5.07 -3.86 -3.88
CA ILE A 47 -5.20 -2.49 -4.38
C ILE A 47 -4.82 -2.48 -5.86
N ASP A 48 -5.75 -2.05 -6.70
CA ASP A 48 -5.54 -1.76 -8.10
C ASP A 48 -5.69 -0.27 -8.35
N TYR A 49 -4.69 0.34 -8.98
CA TYR A 49 -4.77 1.74 -9.39
C TYR A 49 -4.00 2.02 -10.68
N VAL A 50 -4.41 3.08 -11.38
CA VAL A 50 -3.67 3.64 -12.51
C VAL A 50 -2.96 4.89 -12.01
N PRO A 51 -1.62 4.92 -11.94
CA PRO A 51 -0.88 6.10 -11.50
C PRO A 51 -0.97 7.22 -12.55
N ASN A 52 -1.09 8.46 -12.07
CA ASN A 52 -0.89 9.65 -12.92
C ASN A 52 0.59 10.08 -12.85
N GLU A 53 0.93 11.13 -12.11
CA GLU A 53 2.33 11.62 -12.07
C GLU A 53 3.23 10.84 -11.11
N LYS A 54 2.65 10.13 -10.14
CA LYS A 54 3.38 9.47 -9.06
C LYS A 54 2.90 8.05 -8.79
N CYS A 55 3.82 7.22 -8.33
CA CYS A 55 3.60 5.87 -7.85
C CYS A 55 3.86 5.80 -6.34
N ILE A 56 3.13 4.94 -5.63
CA ILE A 56 3.34 4.66 -4.20
C ILE A 56 4.55 3.74 -4.03
N GLU A 57 5.44 4.09 -3.08
CA GLU A 57 6.55 3.23 -2.67
C GLU A 57 6.08 2.20 -1.63
N LEU A 58 6.46 0.93 -1.79
CA LEU A 58 5.91 -0.18 -0.99
C LEU A 58 6.61 -0.40 0.35
N LYS A 59 7.87 0.03 0.49
CA LYS A 59 8.74 -0.38 1.59
C LYS A 59 8.97 0.68 2.70
N ALA A 60 8.43 1.89 2.52
CA ALA A 60 8.68 3.03 3.41
C ALA A 60 8.46 2.70 4.90
#